data_AF-A0AAD7NTY6-F1
#
_entry.id   AF-A0AAD7NTY6-F1
#
_cell.length_a   1.000
_cell.length_b   1.000
_cell.length_c   1.000
_cell.angle_alpha   90.00
_cell.angle_beta   90.00
_cell.angle_gamma   90.00
#
_symmetry.space_group_name_H-M   'P 1'
#
loop_
_entity.id
_entity.type
_entity.pdbx_description
1 polymer ?
#
loop_
_entity_poly.entity_id
_entity_poly.type
_entity_poly.pdbx_seq_one_letter_code
_entity_poly.pdbx_strand_id
1 'polypeptide(L)'
;MAQPATPPAPRPVISSEDADTALRVLEHIMACGMGGLPMEKGNRLRILAKDIAAGRYFKPGVPMKMFSRCYICRRQREYDITPEAPPLCAECRAFNAARRADVAVPGIFAAKVALVTGGRINLGFSVALALLRGGASSVIITTRFPEDALQRYTLETDFESWSSHLHILQADFTSPSSIQFAIQTTHKLANGRLDILINNAAQTVPIPEAEQQRLIVGEGKLVPADHHALSALDQALVTTGVPNSWEARYNEFTYRELLDVLAINAVCPFILIRECTSLMLHDEPTHIVNVSSREGMFEKQWNKRTASHVHTNMAKAALNMCTQTLAEEFKSQKVYMNSVDPGYLSHQHSITHNGKEGVKEPDVPLTWADGAARVLNPIIRTPLITGSFFKDYQERDWMNGWV
;
A
#
# COMPACT_ATOMS: atom_id res chain seq x y z
N MET A 1 38.53 -7.25 13.62
CA MET A 1 38.61 -5.98 12.88
C MET A 1 38.22 -6.27 11.43
N ALA A 2 36.95 -6.04 11.09
CA ALA A 2 36.48 -6.09 9.70
C ALA A 2 36.47 -4.66 9.17
N GLN A 3 37.05 -4.43 7.99
CA GLN A 3 37.07 -3.13 7.32
C GLN A 3 35.65 -2.73 6.90
N PRO A 4 35.28 -1.43 6.96
CA PRO A 4 33.98 -0.96 6.50
C PRO A 4 33.91 -1.07 4.97
N ALA A 5 32.79 -1.57 4.46
CA ALA A 5 32.53 -1.62 3.03
C ALA A 5 32.47 -0.18 2.46
N THR A 6 33.22 0.07 1.40
CA THR A 6 33.18 1.33 0.64
C THR A 6 31.79 1.57 0.07
N PRO A 7 31.21 2.78 0.21
CA PRO A 7 29.94 3.11 -0.42
C PRO A 7 30.05 3.01 -1.95
N PRO A 8 28.96 2.68 -2.67
CA PRO A 8 28.97 2.65 -4.12
C PRO A 8 29.35 4.03 -4.66
N ALA A 9 30.20 4.05 -5.69
CA ALA A 9 30.62 5.30 -6.32
C ALA A 9 29.38 6.12 -6.73
N PRO A 10 29.34 7.43 -6.41
CA PRO A 10 28.27 8.28 -6.90
C PRO A 10 28.23 8.17 -8.43
N ARG A 11 27.03 8.07 -9.01
CA ARG A 11 26.86 8.19 -10.46
C ARG A 11 27.57 9.48 -10.90
N PRO A 12 28.28 9.49 -12.03
CA PRO A 12 28.99 10.69 -12.47
C PRO A 12 27.98 11.82 -12.62
N VAL A 13 28.02 12.76 -11.67
CA VAL A 13 27.40 14.06 -11.81
C VAL A 13 28.30 14.76 -12.81
N ILE A 14 27.81 14.94 -14.04
CA ILE A 14 28.49 15.79 -15.02
C ILE A 14 28.51 17.18 -14.38
N SER A 15 29.70 17.64 -13.99
CA SER A 15 29.85 18.98 -13.42
C SER A 15 29.39 20.03 -14.44
N SER A 16 29.06 21.25 -14.03
CA SER A 16 28.78 22.33 -14.99
C SER A 16 29.95 22.53 -15.97
N GLU A 17 31.18 22.25 -15.49
CA GLU A 17 32.40 22.28 -16.28
C GLU A 17 32.48 21.13 -17.30
N ASP A 18 32.09 19.91 -16.93
CA ASP A 18 32.02 18.76 -17.85
C ASP A 18 30.90 18.93 -18.89
N ALA A 19 29.81 19.58 -18.51
CA ALA A 19 28.71 19.92 -19.42
C ALA A 19 29.11 21.00 -20.42
N ASP A 20 29.77 22.07 -19.96
CA ASP A 20 30.34 23.12 -20.81
C ASP A 20 31.45 22.55 -21.71
N THR A 21 32.25 21.61 -21.20
CA THR A 21 33.26 20.90 -21.99
C THR A 21 32.61 20.04 -23.06
N ALA A 22 31.56 19.29 -22.73
CA ALA A 22 30.78 18.54 -23.71
C ALA A 22 30.13 19.45 -24.77
N LEU A 23 29.68 20.64 -24.38
CA LEU A 23 29.15 21.67 -25.28
C LEU A 23 30.21 22.15 -26.27
N ARG A 24 31.40 22.52 -25.77
CA ARG A 24 32.54 22.97 -26.59
C ARG A 24 33.03 21.89 -27.55
N VAL A 25 33.04 20.63 -27.11
CA VAL A 25 33.38 19.48 -27.95
C VAL A 25 32.34 19.29 -29.05
N LEU A 26 31.06 19.42 -28.75
CA LEU A 26 29.97 19.35 -29.75
C LEU A 26 30.04 20.50 -30.76
N GLU A 27 30.26 21.74 -30.30
CA GLU A 27 30.45 22.92 -31.17
C GLU A 27 31.67 22.75 -32.09
N HIS A 28 32.78 22.23 -31.56
CA HIS A 28 33.98 21.95 -32.33
C HIS A 28 33.74 20.86 -33.39
N ILE A 29 33.07 19.76 -33.04
CA ILE A 29 32.71 18.68 -33.99
C ILE A 29 31.80 19.21 -35.10
N MET A 30 30.86 20.10 -34.78
CA MET A 30 29.98 20.73 -35.76
C MET A 30 30.72 21.74 -36.66
N ALA A 31 31.68 22.48 -36.11
CA ALA A 31 32.50 23.44 -36.86
C ALA A 31 33.54 22.77 -37.78
N CYS A 32 34.05 21.60 -37.40
CA CYS A 32 35.06 20.85 -38.18
C CYS A 32 34.50 20.09 -39.39
N GLY A 33 33.19 20.17 -39.67
CA GLY A 33 32.61 19.60 -40.90
C GLY A 33 32.78 18.09 -41.05
N MET A 34 32.96 17.34 -39.94
CA MET A 34 33.03 15.88 -39.99
C MET A 34 31.66 15.30 -40.32
N GLY A 35 31.40 15.12 -41.61
CA GLY A 35 30.24 14.43 -42.12
C GLY A 35 30.20 12.98 -41.63
N GLY A 36 29.26 12.69 -40.73
CA GLY A 36 28.84 11.33 -40.38
C GLY A 36 29.23 10.90 -38.97
N LEU A 37 28.37 11.18 -37.99
CA LEU A 37 28.32 10.37 -36.77
C LEU A 37 27.89 8.93 -37.16
N PRO A 38 28.56 7.87 -36.68
CA PRO A 38 28.16 6.49 -37.00
C PRO A 38 26.69 6.27 -36.62
N MET A 39 25.90 5.79 -37.59
CA MET A 39 24.43 5.72 -37.50
C MET A 39 23.90 4.95 -36.29
N GLU A 40 24.68 4.05 -35.69
CA GLU A 40 24.26 3.27 -34.51
C GLU A 40 24.37 4.03 -33.18
N LYS A 41 25.21 5.07 -33.09
CA LYS A 41 25.34 5.95 -31.89
C LYS A 41 24.67 7.33 -32.07
N GLY A 42 24.18 7.62 -33.28
CA GLY A 42 23.68 8.92 -33.72
C GLY A 42 22.35 9.40 -33.14
N ASN A 43 21.69 8.64 -32.26
CA ASN A 43 20.40 9.06 -31.70
C ASN A 43 20.57 9.89 -30.42
N ARG A 44 21.48 9.50 -29.50
CA ARG A 44 21.61 10.17 -28.19
C ARG A 44 22.24 11.57 -28.28
N LEU A 45 23.30 11.74 -29.07
CA LEU A 45 23.94 13.04 -29.27
C LEU A 45 23.04 14.02 -30.05
N ARG A 46 22.24 13.49 -30.99
CA ARG A 46 21.29 14.30 -31.78
C ARG A 46 20.07 14.71 -30.98
N ILE A 47 19.58 13.84 -30.08
CA ILE A 47 18.54 14.16 -29.10
C ILE A 47 19.08 15.20 -28.11
N LEU A 48 20.28 15.00 -27.56
CA LEU A 48 20.92 15.94 -26.64
C LEU A 48 21.13 17.32 -27.28
N ALA A 49 21.62 17.39 -28.51
CA ALA A 49 21.75 18.64 -29.25
C ALA A 49 20.40 19.32 -29.52
N LYS A 50 19.35 18.55 -29.85
CA LYS A 50 17.97 19.07 -30.00
C LYS A 50 17.39 19.59 -28.69
N ASP A 51 17.73 18.96 -27.57
CA ASP A 51 17.24 19.34 -26.25
C ASP A 51 17.96 20.57 -25.73
N ILE A 52 19.28 20.68 -25.95
CA ILE A 52 20.07 21.88 -25.67
C ILE A 52 19.57 23.06 -26.51
N ALA A 53 19.44 22.90 -27.82
CA ALA A 53 19.00 23.97 -28.72
C ALA A 53 17.57 24.45 -28.44
N ALA A 54 16.74 23.61 -27.83
CA ALA A 54 15.38 23.95 -27.45
C ALA A 54 15.24 24.39 -25.98
N GLY A 55 16.34 24.60 -25.26
CA GLY A 55 16.33 25.01 -23.84
C GLY A 55 15.79 23.93 -22.89
N ARG A 56 15.72 22.66 -23.32
CA ARG A 56 15.30 21.50 -22.52
C ARG A 56 16.44 20.88 -21.72
N TYR A 57 17.56 21.59 -21.57
CA TYR A 57 18.68 21.15 -20.75
C TYR A 57 18.34 21.27 -19.26
N PHE A 58 18.59 20.18 -18.52
CA PHE A 58 18.35 20.12 -17.08
C PHE A 58 19.35 21.01 -16.33
N LYS A 59 18.87 22.10 -15.74
CA LYS A 59 19.66 22.90 -14.80
C LYS A 59 19.45 22.32 -13.39
N PRO A 60 20.49 21.77 -12.73
CA PRO A 60 20.36 21.26 -11.38
C PRO A 60 19.81 22.36 -10.45
N GLY A 61 18.75 22.04 -9.69
CA GLY A 61 18.15 22.96 -8.72
C GLY A 61 17.03 23.87 -9.24
N VAL A 62 16.65 23.81 -10.53
CA VAL A 62 15.46 24.51 -11.04
C VAL A 62 14.29 23.51 -11.15
N PRO A 63 13.17 23.73 -10.44
CA PRO A 63 12.01 22.85 -10.57
C PRO A 63 11.50 22.87 -12.03
N MET A 64 11.40 21.70 -12.65
CA MET A 64 10.75 21.57 -13.95
C MET A 64 9.23 21.56 -13.72
N LYS A 65 8.49 22.22 -14.59
CA LYS A 65 7.02 22.15 -14.61
C LYS A 65 6.60 21.06 -15.59
N MET A 66 6.11 19.92 -15.09
CA MET A 66 5.53 18.87 -15.93
C MET A 66 4.01 18.82 -15.73
N PHE A 67 3.28 18.70 -16.83
CA PHE A 67 1.84 18.47 -16.78
C PHE A 67 1.57 16.97 -16.63
N SER A 68 0.95 16.59 -15.52
CA SER A 68 0.46 15.23 -15.28
C SER A 68 -0.95 15.26 -14.71
N ARG A 69 -1.66 14.13 -14.78
CA ARG A 69 -3.00 14.01 -14.20
C ARG A 69 -2.92 13.72 -12.70
N CYS A 70 -3.81 14.33 -11.92
CA CYS A 70 -4.04 13.97 -10.52
C CYS A 70 -4.40 12.49 -10.36
N TYR A 71 -3.76 11.79 -9.42
CA TYR A 71 -4.10 10.39 -9.13
C TYR A 71 -5.59 10.25 -8.76
N ILE A 72 -6.09 11.14 -7.91
CA ILE A 72 -7.49 11.14 -7.44
C ILE A 72 -8.43 11.77 -8.47
N CYS A 73 -8.34 13.09 -8.70
CA CYS A 73 -9.36 13.80 -9.49
C CYS A 73 -9.13 13.76 -11.01
N ARG A 74 -8.02 13.18 -11.47
CA ARG A 74 -7.63 13.07 -12.91
C ARG A 74 -7.49 14.39 -13.67
N ARG A 75 -7.73 15.55 -13.03
CA ARG A 75 -7.49 16.89 -13.59
C ARG A 75 -6.02 17.08 -13.91
N GLN A 76 -5.75 17.82 -14.98
CA GLN A 76 -4.40 18.25 -15.33
C GLN A 76 -3.89 19.18 -14.23
N ARG A 77 -2.69 18.91 -13.73
CA ARG A 77 -2.02 19.76 -12.75
C ARG A 77 -0.64 20.15 -13.24
N GLU A 78 -0.19 21.28 -12.73
CA GLU A 78 1.20 21.71 -12.74
C GLU A 78 1.83 21.20 -11.43
N TYR A 79 2.98 20.53 -11.50
CA TYR A 79 3.75 20.22 -10.32
C TYR A 79 5.22 20.55 -10.57
N ASP A 80 5.85 21.09 -9.53
CA ASP A 80 7.31 21.17 -9.45
C ASP A 80 7.83 19.74 -9.35
N ILE A 81 8.72 19.33 -10.25
CA ILE A 81 9.46 18.05 -10.11
C ILE A 81 10.47 18.21 -8.96
N THR A 82 9.98 18.38 -7.74
CA THR A 82 10.70 17.94 -6.55
C THR A 82 10.45 16.43 -6.44
N PRO A 83 11.50 15.58 -6.38
CA PRO A 83 11.35 14.12 -6.27
C PRO A 83 10.42 13.64 -5.15
N GLU A 84 10.08 14.50 -4.19
CA GLU A 84 9.34 14.20 -2.98
C GLU A 84 7.85 14.53 -3.04
N ALA A 85 7.36 15.22 -4.09
CA ALA A 85 5.98 15.67 -4.16
C ALA A 85 5.05 14.56 -4.70
N PRO A 86 4.05 14.08 -3.91
CA PRO A 86 3.14 13.05 -4.36
C PRO A 86 2.36 13.49 -5.61
N PRO A 87 2.00 12.56 -6.51
CA PRO A 87 1.24 12.85 -7.71
C PRO A 87 -0.25 13.20 -7.44
N LEU A 88 -0.48 14.24 -6.65
CA LEU A 88 -1.76 14.87 -6.33
C LEU A 88 -1.75 16.36 -6.71
N CYS A 89 -2.92 16.93 -7.01
CA CYS A 89 -3.05 18.41 -7.12
C CYS A 89 -3.14 19.03 -5.72
N ALA A 90 -2.97 20.35 -5.61
CA ALA A 90 -2.96 21.05 -4.31
C ALA A 90 -4.25 20.80 -3.51
N GLU A 91 -5.40 20.83 -4.16
CA GLU A 91 -6.70 20.57 -3.53
C GLU A 91 -6.82 19.13 -3.07
N CYS A 92 -6.34 18.17 -3.85
CA CYS A 92 -6.33 16.76 -3.43
C CYS A 92 -5.36 16.53 -2.26
N ARG A 93 -4.21 17.22 -2.20
CA ARG A 93 -3.31 17.16 -1.04
C ARG A 93 -3.98 17.72 0.21
N ALA A 94 -4.57 18.91 0.12
CA ALA A 94 -5.29 19.54 1.23
C ALA A 94 -6.46 18.67 1.70
N PHE A 95 -7.22 18.10 0.75
CA PHE A 95 -8.29 17.16 1.05
C PHE A 95 -7.79 15.93 1.80
N ASN A 96 -6.71 15.28 1.35
CA ASN A 96 -6.17 14.12 2.07
C ASN A 96 -5.63 14.50 3.45
N ALA A 97 -4.98 15.67 3.59
CA ALA A 97 -4.54 16.17 4.89
C ALA A 97 -5.72 16.36 5.86
N ALA A 98 -6.83 16.94 5.38
CA ALA A 98 -8.05 17.06 6.18
C ALA A 98 -8.63 15.69 6.57
N ARG A 99 -8.68 14.74 5.64
CA ARG A 99 -9.16 13.37 5.93
C ARG A 99 -8.29 12.62 6.93
N ARG A 100 -6.96 12.85 6.93
CA ARG A 100 -6.05 12.33 7.97
C ARG A 100 -6.33 12.98 9.32
N ALA A 101 -6.61 14.29 9.35
CA ALA A 101 -6.97 14.98 10.57
C ALA A 101 -8.29 14.46 11.17
N ASP A 102 -9.28 14.12 10.33
CA ASP A 102 -10.59 13.60 10.78
C ASP A 102 -10.46 12.31 11.61
N VAL A 103 -9.47 11.45 11.32
CA VAL A 103 -9.22 10.19 12.05
C VAL A 103 -8.15 10.32 13.15
N ALA A 104 -7.52 11.49 13.27
CA ALA A 104 -6.48 11.79 14.25
C ALA A 104 -6.99 12.65 15.42
N VAL A 105 -8.31 12.90 15.49
CA VAL A 105 -8.92 13.64 16.60
C VAL A 105 -8.76 12.83 17.90
N PRO A 106 -8.18 13.41 18.97
CA PRO A 106 -8.05 12.72 20.25
C PRO A 106 -9.41 12.24 20.78
N GLY A 107 -9.49 10.96 21.15
CA GLY A 107 -10.72 10.36 21.68
C GLY A 107 -11.78 9.99 20.63
N ILE A 108 -11.51 10.15 19.32
CA ILE A 108 -12.45 9.75 18.26
C ILE A 108 -12.81 8.26 18.31
N PHE A 109 -11.92 7.43 18.85
CA PHE A 109 -12.12 6.00 19.08
C PHE A 109 -12.21 5.65 20.58
N ALA A 110 -12.51 6.61 21.46
CA ALA A 110 -12.64 6.37 22.89
C ALA A 110 -13.61 5.22 23.19
N ALA A 111 -13.23 4.38 24.15
CA ALA A 111 -14.00 3.19 24.57
C ALA A 111 -14.17 2.08 23.51
N LYS A 112 -13.54 2.21 22.33
CA LYS A 112 -13.64 1.19 21.27
C LYS A 112 -12.62 0.07 21.46
N VAL A 113 -13.05 -1.15 21.21
CA VAL A 113 -12.20 -2.34 21.08
C VAL A 113 -12.09 -2.70 19.60
N ALA A 114 -10.86 -2.82 19.08
CA ALA A 114 -10.61 -3.06 17.67
C ALA A 114 -9.74 -4.31 17.42
N LEU A 115 -10.06 -5.07 16.38
CA LEU A 115 -9.21 -6.11 15.80
C LEU A 115 -8.74 -5.65 14.42
N VAL A 116 -7.42 -5.58 14.21
CA VAL A 116 -6.80 -5.23 12.92
C VAL A 116 -5.92 -6.38 12.46
N THR A 117 -6.30 -7.02 11.36
CA THR A 117 -5.48 -8.11 10.83
C THR A 117 -4.28 -7.60 10.04
N GLY A 118 -3.11 -8.21 10.21
CA GLY A 118 -1.89 -7.80 9.49
C GLY A 118 -1.34 -6.44 9.95
N GLY A 119 -1.32 -6.18 11.26
CA GLY A 119 -0.95 -4.88 11.84
C GLY A 119 0.54 -4.65 12.08
N ARG A 120 1.44 -5.48 11.53
CA ARG A 120 2.89 -5.38 11.77
C ARG A 120 3.57 -4.24 11.02
N ILE A 121 3.18 -4.02 9.77
CA ILE A 121 3.82 -3.08 8.84
C ILE A 121 2.78 -2.37 7.97
N ASN A 122 3.23 -1.35 7.22
CA ASN A 122 2.47 -0.74 6.13
C ASN A 122 1.10 -0.22 6.57
N LEU A 123 0.05 -0.48 5.77
CA LEU A 123 -1.31 0.00 6.02
C LEU A 123 -1.87 -0.47 7.36
N GLY A 124 -1.70 -1.75 7.70
CA GLY A 124 -2.23 -2.31 8.94
C GLY A 124 -1.62 -1.67 10.18
N PHE A 125 -0.31 -1.41 10.16
CA PHE A 125 0.39 -0.68 11.21
C PHE A 125 -0.16 0.75 11.36
N SER A 126 -0.33 1.46 10.23
CA SER A 126 -0.86 2.83 10.25
C SER A 126 -2.32 2.91 10.72
N VAL A 127 -3.14 1.91 10.39
CA VAL A 127 -4.53 1.80 10.88
C VAL A 127 -4.55 1.57 12.39
N ALA A 128 -3.77 0.61 12.89
CA ALA A 128 -3.69 0.31 14.31
C ALA A 128 -3.18 1.52 15.11
N LEU A 129 -2.17 2.22 14.61
CA LEU A 129 -1.63 3.42 15.23
C LEU A 129 -2.63 4.57 15.28
N ALA A 130 -3.43 4.77 14.22
CA ALA A 130 -4.51 5.75 14.21
C ALA A 130 -5.62 5.40 15.23
N LEU A 131 -5.96 4.12 15.39
CA LEU A 131 -6.90 3.66 16.42
C LEU A 131 -6.37 3.92 17.84
N LEU A 132 -5.13 3.53 18.11
CA LEU A 132 -4.44 3.75 19.39
C LEU A 132 -4.37 5.24 19.75
N ARG A 133 -3.87 6.07 18.83
CA ARG A 133 -3.76 7.54 19.00
C ARG A 133 -5.13 8.23 19.08
N GLY A 134 -6.15 7.66 18.45
CA GLY A 134 -7.53 8.11 18.59
C GLY A 134 -8.20 7.68 19.89
N GLY A 135 -7.50 6.99 20.80
CA GLY A 135 -7.96 6.66 22.15
C GLY A 135 -8.72 5.35 22.28
N ALA A 136 -8.58 4.41 21.34
CA ALA A 136 -9.14 3.08 21.47
C ALA A 136 -8.68 2.40 22.77
N SER A 137 -9.61 1.82 23.52
CA SER A 137 -9.32 1.18 24.81
C SER A 137 -8.59 -0.15 24.67
N SER A 138 -8.69 -0.79 23.51
CA SER A 138 -7.94 -1.99 23.17
C SER A 138 -7.83 -2.12 21.65
N VAL A 139 -6.61 -2.35 21.16
CA VAL A 139 -6.33 -2.63 19.75
C VAL A 139 -5.54 -3.93 19.68
N ILE A 140 -6.20 -4.96 19.17
CA ILE A 140 -5.62 -6.28 18.92
C ILE A 140 -5.13 -6.28 17.46
N ILE A 141 -3.84 -6.50 17.25
CA ILE A 141 -3.29 -6.67 15.91
C ILE A 141 -2.87 -8.13 15.68
N THR A 142 -3.13 -8.65 14.47
CA THR A 142 -2.62 -9.97 14.09
C THR A 142 -1.37 -9.87 13.21
N THR A 143 -0.44 -10.80 13.37
CA THR A 143 0.79 -10.87 12.58
C THR A 143 1.42 -12.26 12.64
N ARG A 144 2.19 -12.68 11.63
CA ARG A 144 3.03 -13.88 11.74
C ARG A 144 4.28 -13.67 12.60
N PHE A 145 4.63 -12.41 12.86
CA PHE A 145 5.89 -11.96 13.45
C PHE A 145 5.60 -10.98 14.61
N PRO A 146 5.17 -11.48 15.78
CA PRO A 146 4.80 -10.66 16.94
C PRO A 146 5.96 -9.84 17.54
N GLU A 147 7.17 -10.37 17.59
CA GLU A 147 8.33 -9.68 18.18
C GLU A 147 8.80 -8.52 17.29
N ASP A 148 8.86 -8.73 15.95
CA ASP A 148 9.12 -7.64 15.01
C ASP A 148 8.02 -6.58 15.07
N ALA A 149 6.74 -6.97 15.23
CA ALA A 149 5.67 -6.00 15.43
C ALA A 149 5.90 -5.18 16.71
N LEU A 150 6.24 -5.82 17.83
CA LEU A 150 6.47 -5.12 19.10
C LEU A 150 7.61 -4.12 18.98
N GLN A 151 8.76 -4.54 18.44
CA GLN A 151 9.90 -3.65 18.19
C GLN A 151 9.54 -2.46 17.33
N ARG A 152 8.65 -2.66 16.34
CA ARG A 152 8.18 -1.57 15.49
C ARG A 152 7.34 -0.57 16.28
N TYR A 153 6.38 -1.04 17.06
CA TYR A 153 5.55 -0.14 17.85
C TYR A 153 6.35 0.61 18.93
N THR A 154 7.36 -0.01 19.56
CA THR A 154 8.19 0.64 20.60
C THR A 154 9.03 1.81 20.09
N LEU A 155 9.20 1.94 18.78
CA LEU A 155 9.94 3.03 18.16
C LEU A 155 9.10 4.28 17.91
N GLU A 156 7.78 4.18 18.02
CA GLU A 156 6.91 5.34 17.97
C GLU A 156 7.19 6.24 19.17
N THR A 157 7.38 7.54 18.91
CA THR A 157 7.79 8.51 19.94
C THR A 157 6.80 8.64 21.10
N ASP A 158 5.56 8.24 20.88
CA ASP A 158 4.45 8.28 21.83
C ASP A 158 4.03 6.88 22.31
N PHE A 159 4.84 5.84 22.09
CA PHE A 159 4.53 4.45 22.45
C PHE A 159 3.98 4.30 23.87
N GLU A 160 4.65 4.89 24.86
CA GLU A 160 4.26 4.81 26.28
C GLU A 160 2.85 5.36 26.57
N SER A 161 2.30 6.20 25.69
CA SER A 161 0.97 6.78 25.89
C SER A 161 -0.19 5.81 25.57
N TRP A 162 0.06 4.76 24.80
CA TRP A 162 -0.97 3.81 24.34
C TRP A 162 -0.53 2.35 24.37
N SER A 163 0.71 2.05 24.74
CA SER A 163 1.28 0.68 24.75
C SER A 163 0.45 -0.31 25.57
N SER A 164 -0.17 0.12 26.67
CA SER A 164 -1.07 -0.70 27.49
C SER A 164 -2.36 -1.14 26.79
N HIS A 165 -2.73 -0.47 25.70
CA HIS A 165 -3.92 -0.76 24.90
C HIS A 165 -3.60 -1.61 23.66
N LEU A 166 -2.33 -1.84 23.35
CA LEU A 166 -1.91 -2.67 22.22
C LEU A 166 -1.78 -4.14 22.63
N HIS A 167 -2.43 -5.03 21.89
CA HIS A 167 -2.23 -6.47 21.99
C HIS A 167 -1.72 -7.04 20.67
N ILE A 168 -0.63 -7.79 20.71
CA ILE A 168 -0.02 -8.40 19.53
C ILE A 168 -0.29 -9.90 19.55
N LEU A 169 -1.03 -10.37 18.55
CA LEU A 169 -1.47 -11.75 18.44
C LEU A 169 -0.81 -12.42 17.23
N GLN A 170 -0.08 -13.50 17.48
CA GLN A 170 0.47 -14.31 16.40
C GLN A 170 -0.65 -15.02 15.63
N ALA A 171 -0.69 -14.86 14.31
CA ALA A 171 -1.62 -15.53 13.42
C ALA A 171 -1.01 -15.77 12.04
N ASP A 172 -1.08 -17.02 11.57
CA ASP A 172 -0.82 -17.43 10.20
C ASP A 172 -2.14 -17.89 9.55
N PHE A 173 -2.66 -17.06 8.66
CA PHE A 173 -3.93 -17.30 7.96
C PHE A 173 -3.84 -18.36 6.85
N THR A 174 -2.69 -18.99 6.67
CA THR A 174 -2.56 -20.21 5.86
C THR A 174 -2.74 -21.50 6.69
N SER A 175 -2.86 -21.38 8.02
CA SER A 175 -2.98 -22.51 8.94
C SER A 175 -4.32 -22.51 9.69
N PRO A 176 -5.18 -23.54 9.50
CA PRO A 176 -6.46 -23.64 10.20
C PRO A 176 -6.34 -23.62 11.73
N SER A 177 -5.32 -24.27 12.30
CA SER A 177 -5.09 -24.27 13.76
C SER A 177 -4.67 -22.89 14.27
N SER A 178 -3.88 -22.16 13.49
CA SER A 178 -3.50 -20.79 13.84
C SER A 178 -4.70 -19.83 13.77
N ILE A 179 -5.57 -19.98 12.78
CA ILE A 179 -6.83 -19.22 12.66
C ILE A 179 -7.71 -19.48 13.90
N GLN A 180 -7.91 -20.76 14.27
CA GLN A 180 -8.70 -21.12 15.43
C GLN A 180 -8.13 -20.53 16.73
N PHE A 181 -6.81 -20.61 16.92
CA PHE A 181 -6.14 -20.02 18.08
C PHE A 181 -6.28 -18.49 18.11
N ALA A 182 -6.15 -17.83 16.95
CA ALA A 182 -6.30 -16.39 16.85
C ALA A 182 -7.72 -15.93 17.24
N ILE A 183 -8.75 -16.66 16.80
CA ILE A 183 -10.14 -16.38 17.16
C ILE A 183 -10.37 -16.56 18.66
N GLN A 184 -9.94 -17.68 19.24
CA GLN A 184 -10.08 -17.93 20.68
C GLN A 184 -9.36 -16.86 21.52
N THR A 185 -8.17 -16.44 21.09
CA THR A 185 -7.41 -15.41 21.80
C THR A 185 -8.03 -14.02 21.62
N THR A 186 -8.57 -13.72 20.44
CA THR A 186 -9.33 -12.49 20.20
C THR A 186 -10.52 -12.41 21.14
N HIS A 187 -11.31 -13.48 21.27
CA HIS A 187 -12.44 -13.54 22.22
C HIS A 187 -12.03 -13.23 23.66
N LYS A 188 -10.88 -13.75 24.10
CA LYS A 188 -10.33 -13.48 25.43
C LYS A 188 -9.88 -12.03 25.59
N LEU A 189 -9.11 -11.50 24.64
CA LEU A 189 -8.56 -10.15 24.68
C LEU A 189 -9.64 -9.07 24.53
N ALA A 190 -10.66 -9.33 23.70
CA ALA A 190 -11.80 -8.46 23.51
C ALA A 190 -12.72 -8.39 24.75
N ASN A 191 -12.56 -9.32 25.70
CA ASN A 191 -13.32 -9.38 26.95
C ASN A 191 -14.85 -9.26 26.73
N GLY A 192 -15.36 -9.99 25.73
CA GLY A 192 -16.79 -10.04 25.41
C GLY A 192 -17.31 -8.90 24.53
N ARG A 193 -16.47 -7.96 24.06
CA ARG A 193 -16.89 -6.82 23.22
C ARG A 193 -15.91 -6.51 22.10
N LEU A 194 -16.41 -6.34 20.89
CA LEU A 194 -15.64 -5.85 19.74
C LEU A 194 -16.43 -4.77 19.00
N ASP A 195 -15.88 -3.57 18.88
CA ASP A 195 -16.54 -2.47 18.17
C ASP A 195 -16.09 -2.37 16.71
N ILE A 196 -14.84 -2.72 16.41
CA ILE A 196 -14.22 -2.51 15.10
C ILE A 196 -13.48 -3.78 14.66
N LEU A 197 -13.81 -4.31 13.49
CA LEU A 197 -13.07 -5.37 12.80
C LEU A 197 -12.51 -4.84 11.48
N ILE A 198 -11.19 -4.74 11.37
CA ILE A 198 -10.49 -4.39 10.14
C ILE A 198 -9.84 -5.65 9.55
N ASN A 199 -10.46 -6.17 8.49
CA ASN A 199 -9.86 -7.23 7.67
C ASN A 199 -8.86 -6.60 6.68
N ASN A 200 -7.65 -6.32 7.18
CA ASN A 200 -6.56 -5.68 6.43
C ASN A 200 -5.52 -6.67 5.88
N ALA A 201 -5.26 -7.78 6.57
CA ALA A 201 -4.27 -8.77 6.14
C ALA A 201 -4.53 -9.19 4.70
N ALA A 202 -3.52 -9.01 3.86
CA ALA A 202 -3.61 -9.34 2.45
C ALA A 202 -2.28 -9.91 1.95
N GLN A 203 -2.37 -10.85 1.02
CA GLN A 203 -1.27 -11.33 0.22
C GLN A 203 -1.64 -11.19 -1.26
N THR A 204 -0.80 -10.46 -1.98
CA THR A 204 -1.00 -10.19 -3.41
C THR A 204 0.03 -10.93 -4.26
N VAL A 205 1.25 -11.04 -3.72
CA VAL A 205 2.39 -11.77 -4.28
C VAL A 205 3.02 -12.55 -3.14
N PRO A 206 3.48 -13.80 -3.34
CA PRO A 206 4.14 -14.57 -2.30
C PRO A 206 5.46 -13.91 -1.89
N ILE A 207 5.78 -14.03 -0.60
CA ILE A 207 7.10 -13.66 -0.11
C ILE A 207 8.09 -14.71 -0.62
N PRO A 208 9.21 -14.32 -1.27
CA PRO A 208 10.24 -15.27 -1.65
C PRO A 208 10.72 -16.09 -0.45
N GLU A 209 10.90 -17.41 -0.62
CA GLU A 209 11.21 -18.33 0.49
C GLU A 209 12.42 -17.90 1.31
N ALA A 210 13.49 -17.43 0.65
CA ALA A 210 14.68 -16.95 1.33
C ALA A 210 14.40 -15.76 2.26
N GLU A 211 13.48 -14.88 1.85
CA GLU A 211 13.06 -13.73 2.65
C GLU A 211 12.12 -14.14 3.77
N GLN A 212 11.20 -15.08 3.49
CA GLN A 212 10.37 -15.68 4.53
C GLN A 212 11.23 -16.35 5.62
N GLN A 213 12.27 -17.09 5.23
CA GLN A 213 13.20 -17.72 6.16
C GLN A 213 14.00 -16.69 6.97
N ARG A 214 14.41 -15.58 6.35
CA ARG A 214 15.07 -14.47 7.07
C ARG A 214 14.15 -13.85 8.12
N LEU A 215 12.88 -13.61 7.78
CA LEU A 215 11.91 -13.09 8.74
C LEU A 215 11.70 -14.06 9.90
N ILE A 216 11.57 -15.36 9.63
CA ILE A 216 11.43 -16.40 10.66
C ILE A 216 12.67 -16.47 11.57
N VAL A 217 13.88 -16.43 11.00
CA VAL A 217 15.15 -16.48 11.75
C VAL A 217 15.47 -15.16 12.46
N GLY A 218 14.92 -14.06 11.97
CA GLY A 218 15.03 -12.72 12.53
C GLY A 218 14.03 -12.45 13.66
N GLU A 219 12.98 -13.25 13.78
CA GLU A 219 12.00 -13.14 14.86
C GLU A 219 12.70 -13.21 16.22
N GLY A 220 12.49 -12.20 17.06
CA GLY A 220 13.15 -12.08 18.37
C GLY A 220 14.58 -11.50 18.33
N LYS A 221 15.08 -11.04 17.18
CA LYS A 221 16.36 -10.31 17.07
C LYS A 221 16.10 -8.81 16.85
N LEU A 222 16.92 -7.96 17.46
CA LEU A 222 16.88 -6.50 17.25
C LEU A 222 17.40 -6.19 15.84
N VAL A 223 16.52 -5.68 14.97
CA VAL A 223 16.91 -5.19 13.63
C VAL A 223 16.83 -3.66 13.62
N PRO A 224 17.84 -2.93 13.10
CA PRO A 224 17.77 -1.48 12.94
C PRO A 224 16.58 -1.11 12.06
N ALA A 225 15.69 -0.28 12.59
CA ALA A 225 14.39 -0.03 12.03
C ALA A 225 14.43 1.07 10.97
N ASP A 226 13.91 0.74 9.79
CA ASP A 226 13.31 1.73 8.92
C ASP A 226 11.90 1.22 8.55
N HIS A 227 10.88 1.95 8.99
CA HIS A 227 9.47 1.67 8.70
C HIS A 227 8.98 2.44 7.46
N HIS A 228 9.76 3.41 7.01
CA HIS A 228 9.56 4.16 5.77
C HIS A 228 10.34 3.55 4.61
N ALA A 229 11.38 2.76 4.90
CA ALA A 229 11.93 1.82 3.93
C ALA A 229 10.82 0.90 3.45
N LEU A 230 10.82 0.65 2.14
CA LEU A 230 10.13 -0.50 1.55
C LEU A 230 10.28 -1.68 2.51
N SER A 231 9.18 -2.39 2.81
CA SER A 231 9.33 -3.62 3.58
C SER A 231 10.42 -4.47 2.91
N ALA A 232 11.22 -5.25 3.65
CA ALA A 232 12.26 -6.05 3.01
C ALA A 232 11.72 -6.90 1.84
N LEU A 233 10.42 -7.23 1.87
CA LEU A 233 9.63 -7.75 0.77
C LEU A 233 9.46 -6.76 -0.40
N ASP A 234 8.93 -5.56 -0.19
CA ASP A 234 8.81 -4.54 -1.26
C ASP A 234 10.20 -4.19 -1.82
N GLN A 235 11.23 -4.12 -0.98
CA GLN A 235 12.63 -3.92 -1.39
C GLN A 235 13.14 -5.11 -2.20
N ALA A 236 12.84 -6.36 -1.81
CA ALA A 236 13.24 -7.56 -2.56
C ALA A 236 12.50 -7.69 -3.90
N LEU A 237 11.20 -7.41 -3.94
CA LEU A 237 10.39 -7.41 -5.16
C LEU A 237 10.85 -6.32 -6.14
N VAL A 238 11.16 -5.12 -5.64
CA VAL A 238 11.68 -4.01 -6.44
C VAL A 238 13.12 -4.29 -6.89
N THR A 239 14.02 -4.70 -5.99
CA THR A 239 15.47 -4.75 -6.26
C THR A 239 15.87 -5.91 -7.17
N THR A 240 15.16 -7.03 -7.15
CA THR A 240 15.60 -8.24 -7.85
C THR A 240 15.14 -8.31 -9.31
N GLY A 241 14.16 -7.50 -9.72
CA GLY A 241 13.56 -7.60 -11.06
C GLY A 241 12.98 -8.99 -11.35
N VAL A 242 12.77 -9.81 -10.31
CA VAL A 242 12.26 -11.17 -10.44
C VAL A 242 10.79 -11.08 -10.82
N PRO A 243 10.38 -11.74 -11.92
CA PRO A 243 8.97 -11.85 -12.29
C PRO A 243 8.18 -12.37 -11.09
N ASN A 244 7.13 -11.65 -10.72
CA ASN A 244 6.28 -12.00 -9.60
C ASN A 244 4.85 -12.23 -10.09
N SER A 245 4.00 -12.78 -9.22
CA SER A 245 2.67 -13.20 -9.62
C SER A 245 1.69 -12.06 -9.88
N TRP A 246 2.13 -10.81 -9.72
CA TRP A 246 1.43 -9.65 -10.24
C TRP A 246 1.27 -9.71 -11.76
N GLU A 247 2.31 -10.13 -12.48
CA GLU A 247 2.30 -10.19 -13.94
C GLU A 247 1.99 -11.61 -14.45
N ALA A 248 1.98 -12.60 -13.56
CA ALA A 248 1.73 -14.00 -13.88
C ALA A 248 0.30 -14.26 -14.38
N ARG A 249 0.20 -15.04 -15.46
CA ARG A 249 -1.03 -15.63 -16.00
C ARG A 249 -1.50 -16.81 -15.15
N TYR A 250 -2.70 -17.29 -15.44
CA TYR A 250 -3.36 -18.38 -14.68
C TYR A 250 -2.54 -19.67 -14.51
N ASN A 251 -1.58 -19.94 -15.41
CA ASN A 251 -0.74 -21.14 -15.42
C ASN A 251 0.70 -20.88 -14.93
N GLU A 252 0.98 -19.69 -14.41
CA GLU A 252 2.33 -19.23 -14.05
C GLU A 252 2.53 -19.06 -12.53
N PHE A 253 1.50 -19.29 -11.72
CA PHE A 253 1.58 -19.35 -10.24
C PHE A 253 1.19 -20.73 -9.72
N THR A 254 1.66 -21.07 -8.51
CA THR A 254 1.45 -22.41 -7.94
C THR A 254 0.04 -22.57 -7.36
N TYR A 255 -0.43 -23.82 -7.21
CA TYR A 255 -1.67 -24.09 -6.48
C TYR A 255 -1.59 -23.62 -5.03
N ARG A 256 -0.42 -23.75 -4.39
CA ARG A 256 -0.20 -23.28 -3.03
C ARG A 256 -0.45 -21.78 -2.92
N GLU A 257 0.12 -21.01 -3.84
CA GLU A 257 -0.06 -19.56 -3.88
C GLU A 257 -1.53 -19.16 -4.12
N LEU A 258 -2.21 -19.82 -5.07
CA LEU A 258 -3.64 -19.61 -5.32
C LEU A 258 -4.45 -19.82 -4.04
N LEU A 259 -4.20 -20.93 -3.34
CA LEU A 259 -4.89 -21.26 -2.09
C LEU A 259 -4.57 -20.27 -0.98
N ASP A 260 -3.31 -19.88 -0.81
CA ASP A 260 -2.91 -18.89 0.20
C ASP A 260 -3.56 -17.52 -0.06
N VAL A 261 -3.58 -17.04 -1.31
CA VAL A 261 -4.20 -15.76 -1.64
C VAL A 261 -5.70 -15.79 -1.39
N LEU A 262 -6.40 -16.85 -1.80
CA LEU A 262 -7.84 -16.99 -1.50
C LEU A 262 -8.10 -17.12 0.01
N ALA A 263 -7.26 -17.88 0.71
CA ALA A 263 -7.37 -18.07 2.15
C ALA A 263 -7.20 -16.74 2.90
N ILE A 264 -6.12 -16.02 2.65
CA ILE A 264 -5.76 -14.78 3.35
C ILE A 264 -6.72 -13.65 2.99
N ASN A 265 -7.05 -13.48 1.70
CA ASN A 265 -7.77 -12.29 1.24
C ASN A 265 -9.30 -12.43 1.26
N ALA A 266 -9.85 -13.64 1.38
CA ALA A 266 -11.30 -13.86 1.33
C ALA A 266 -11.82 -14.81 2.41
N VAL A 267 -11.27 -16.02 2.52
CA VAL A 267 -11.79 -17.05 3.43
C VAL A 267 -11.58 -16.67 4.90
N CYS A 268 -10.38 -16.21 5.27
CA CYS A 268 -10.07 -15.80 6.64
C CYS A 268 -10.89 -14.57 7.08
N PRO A 269 -11.01 -13.50 6.26
CA PRO A 269 -11.96 -12.42 6.55
C PRO A 269 -13.37 -12.92 6.83
N PHE A 270 -13.90 -13.85 6.03
CA PHE A 270 -15.22 -14.43 6.26
C PHE A 270 -15.30 -15.21 7.57
N ILE A 271 -14.30 -16.05 7.87
CA ILE A 271 -14.23 -16.78 9.15
C ILE A 271 -14.21 -15.79 10.32
N LEU A 272 -13.38 -14.75 10.27
CA LEU A 272 -13.31 -13.73 11.32
C LEU A 272 -14.63 -12.99 11.49
N ILE A 273 -15.30 -12.63 10.40
CA ILE A 273 -16.65 -12.05 10.45
C ILE A 273 -17.59 -13.01 11.17
N ARG A 274 -17.68 -14.27 10.74
CA ARG A 274 -18.56 -15.28 11.33
C ARG A 274 -18.32 -15.46 12.83
N GLU A 275 -17.06 -15.59 13.24
CA GLU A 275 -16.72 -15.94 14.62
C GLU A 275 -16.65 -14.72 15.56
N CYS A 276 -16.41 -13.51 15.04
CA CYS A 276 -16.32 -12.30 15.87
C CYS A 276 -17.63 -11.50 15.93
N THR A 277 -18.59 -11.72 15.02
CA THR A 277 -19.84 -10.95 14.99
C THR A 277 -20.59 -11.04 16.32
N SER A 278 -20.56 -12.18 17.01
CA SER A 278 -21.18 -12.33 18.34
C SER A 278 -20.65 -11.36 19.41
N LEU A 279 -19.41 -10.90 19.29
CA LEU A 279 -18.80 -9.88 20.16
C LEU A 279 -19.22 -8.45 19.79
N MET A 280 -19.76 -8.27 18.58
CA MET A 280 -20.14 -6.98 18.01
C MET A 280 -21.62 -6.64 18.21
N LEU A 281 -22.41 -7.58 18.75
CA LEU A 281 -23.84 -7.42 18.98
C LEU A 281 -24.09 -6.66 20.29
N HIS A 282 -24.14 -5.34 20.21
CA HIS A 282 -24.48 -4.48 21.34
C HIS A 282 -25.14 -3.18 20.88
N ASP A 283 -25.53 -2.32 21.83
CA ASP A 283 -26.38 -1.15 21.55
C ASP A 283 -25.70 -0.07 20.70
N GLU A 284 -24.38 0.06 20.81
CA GLU A 284 -23.60 1.00 20.02
C GLU A 284 -23.31 0.46 18.61
N PRO A 285 -23.28 1.31 17.57
CA PRO A 285 -22.84 0.91 16.24
C PRO A 285 -21.45 0.28 16.26
N THR A 286 -21.32 -0.84 15.56
CA THR A 286 -20.05 -1.55 15.33
C THR A 286 -19.75 -1.63 13.85
N HIS A 287 -18.48 -1.86 13.52
CA HIS A 287 -17.99 -1.68 12.15
C HIS A 287 -17.10 -2.82 11.70
N ILE A 288 -17.41 -3.36 10.52
CA ILE A 288 -16.55 -4.29 9.80
C ILE A 288 -16.04 -3.57 8.55
N VAL A 289 -14.72 -3.44 8.41
CA VAL A 289 -14.09 -2.87 7.23
C VAL A 289 -13.23 -3.93 6.54
N ASN A 290 -13.64 -4.30 5.34
CA ASN A 290 -12.89 -5.18 4.46
C ASN A 290 -11.97 -4.34 3.59
N VAL A 291 -10.65 -4.42 3.79
CA VAL A 291 -9.68 -3.72 2.94
C VAL A 291 -9.57 -4.44 1.61
N SER A 292 -10.22 -3.85 0.60
CA SER A 292 -10.35 -4.39 -0.75
C SER A 292 -9.57 -3.52 -1.75
N SER A 293 -9.81 -3.72 -3.03
CA SER A 293 -9.23 -2.92 -4.11
C SER A 293 -10.16 -2.94 -5.32
N ARG A 294 -9.95 -2.01 -6.27
CA ARG A 294 -10.64 -2.03 -7.57
C ARG A 294 -10.46 -3.33 -8.34
N GLU A 295 -9.43 -4.12 -8.04
CA GLU A 295 -9.20 -5.44 -8.65
C GLU A 295 -10.38 -6.40 -8.39
N GLY A 296 -11.12 -6.19 -7.31
CA GLY A 296 -12.34 -6.95 -7.02
C GLY A 296 -13.63 -6.39 -7.65
N MET A 297 -13.59 -5.29 -8.43
CA MET A 297 -14.79 -4.62 -8.96
C MET A 297 -15.14 -4.96 -10.41
N PHE A 298 -16.40 -5.22 -10.73
CA PHE A 298 -16.83 -5.46 -12.11
C PHE A 298 -17.09 -4.15 -12.85
N GLU A 299 -16.07 -3.60 -13.52
CA GLU A 299 -16.17 -2.31 -14.23
C GLU A 299 -16.06 -2.49 -15.76
N LYS A 300 -17.01 -1.96 -16.56
CA LYS A 300 -16.93 -2.02 -18.04
C LYS A 300 -15.85 -1.10 -18.61
N GLN A 301 -15.60 0.03 -17.95
CA GLN A 301 -14.68 1.06 -18.44
C GLN A 301 -13.20 0.75 -18.19
N TRP A 302 -12.90 -0.31 -17.43
CA TRP A 302 -11.54 -0.79 -17.24
C TRP A 302 -11.17 -1.78 -18.34
N ASN A 303 -10.83 -1.24 -19.51
CA ASN A 303 -10.36 -1.94 -20.70
C ASN A 303 -8.95 -2.57 -20.56
N LYS A 304 -8.50 -2.89 -19.33
CA LYS A 304 -7.14 -3.36 -19.02
C LYS A 304 -7.07 -4.48 -17.98
N ARG A 305 -8.15 -5.22 -17.68
CA ARG A 305 -7.97 -6.50 -16.97
C ARG A 305 -7.18 -7.42 -17.91
N THR A 306 -5.93 -7.68 -17.58
CA THR A 306 -5.10 -8.63 -18.31
C THR A 306 -5.45 -10.05 -17.84
N ALA A 307 -4.97 -11.06 -18.56
CA ALA A 307 -5.05 -12.45 -18.10
C ALA A 307 -4.10 -12.75 -16.91
N SER A 308 -3.49 -11.71 -16.35
CA SER A 308 -2.56 -11.77 -15.22
C SER A 308 -3.26 -11.43 -13.90
N HIS A 309 -2.65 -11.80 -12.78
CA HIS A 309 -3.12 -11.43 -11.44
C HIS A 309 -4.53 -11.93 -11.07
N VAL A 310 -4.99 -13.00 -11.72
CA VAL A 310 -6.38 -13.45 -11.62
C VAL A 310 -6.76 -13.94 -10.21
N HIS A 311 -5.82 -14.53 -9.47
CA HIS A 311 -6.07 -15.04 -8.11
C HIS A 311 -6.43 -13.92 -7.12
N THR A 312 -5.72 -12.78 -7.15
CA THR A 312 -6.07 -11.61 -6.33
C THR A 312 -7.38 -10.97 -6.77
N ASN A 313 -7.60 -10.83 -8.09
CA ASN A 313 -8.87 -10.35 -8.63
C ASN A 313 -10.05 -11.18 -8.09
N MET A 314 -9.95 -12.51 -8.15
CA MET A 314 -10.95 -13.44 -7.63
C MET A 314 -11.15 -13.27 -6.12
N ALA A 315 -10.06 -13.22 -5.34
CA ALA A 315 -10.14 -13.11 -3.89
C ALA A 315 -10.78 -11.78 -3.44
N LYS A 316 -10.40 -10.66 -4.07
CA LYS A 316 -10.98 -9.34 -3.78
C LYS A 316 -12.44 -9.24 -4.22
N ALA A 317 -12.82 -9.87 -5.33
CA ALA A 317 -14.22 -9.97 -5.75
C ALA A 317 -15.05 -10.81 -4.75
N ALA A 318 -14.50 -11.93 -4.25
CA ALA A 318 -15.15 -12.74 -3.22
C ALA A 318 -15.33 -11.96 -1.89
N LEU A 319 -14.32 -11.18 -1.48
CA LEU A 319 -14.41 -10.31 -0.31
C LEU A 319 -15.46 -9.21 -0.48
N ASN A 320 -15.53 -8.59 -1.67
CA ASN A 320 -16.56 -7.62 -2.03
C ASN A 320 -17.96 -8.23 -1.99
N MET A 321 -18.11 -9.44 -2.53
CA MET A 321 -19.38 -10.18 -2.50
C MET A 321 -19.81 -10.46 -1.06
N CYS A 322 -18.88 -10.84 -0.17
CA CYS A 322 -19.15 -11.00 1.25
C CYS A 322 -19.72 -9.73 1.88
N THR A 323 -19.14 -8.55 1.58
CA THR A 323 -19.71 -7.27 2.01
C THR A 323 -21.11 -7.07 1.48
N GLN A 324 -21.31 -7.25 0.17
CA GLN A 324 -22.58 -6.96 -0.49
C GLN A 324 -23.73 -7.85 0.01
N THR A 325 -23.46 -9.11 0.35
CA THR A 325 -24.48 -10.07 0.75
C THR A 325 -24.85 -10.02 2.23
N LEU A 326 -23.89 -9.79 3.13
CA LEU A 326 -24.17 -9.84 4.58
C LEU A 326 -24.49 -8.46 5.19
N ALA A 327 -24.17 -7.36 4.51
CA ALA A 327 -24.26 -6.02 5.11
C ALA A 327 -25.68 -5.61 5.54
N GLU A 328 -26.71 -5.97 4.77
CA GLU A 328 -28.09 -5.59 5.09
C GLU A 328 -28.63 -6.41 6.28
N GLU A 329 -28.27 -7.69 6.38
CA GLU A 329 -28.61 -8.54 7.52
C GLU A 329 -28.00 -7.97 8.81
N PHE A 330 -26.71 -7.64 8.77
CA PHE A 330 -25.95 -7.07 9.88
C PHE A 330 -26.40 -5.66 10.28
N LYS A 331 -26.93 -4.87 9.34
CA LYS A 331 -27.48 -3.54 9.63
C LYS A 331 -28.59 -3.59 10.67
N SER A 332 -29.45 -4.61 10.61
CA SER A 332 -30.54 -4.80 11.58
C SER A 332 -30.03 -5.00 13.01
N GLN A 333 -28.78 -5.41 13.15
CA GLN A 333 -28.05 -5.63 14.41
C GLN A 333 -27.08 -4.49 14.75
N LYS A 334 -27.16 -3.35 14.05
CA LYS A 334 -26.26 -2.18 14.19
C LYS A 334 -24.80 -2.45 13.83
N VAL A 335 -24.53 -3.51 13.06
CA VAL A 335 -23.20 -3.84 12.54
C VAL A 335 -23.10 -3.31 11.10
N TYR A 336 -22.22 -2.33 10.88
CA TYR A 336 -22.03 -1.66 9.59
C TYR A 336 -20.81 -2.23 8.87
N MET A 337 -21.04 -2.92 7.76
CA MET A 337 -19.98 -3.60 7.02
C MET A 337 -19.76 -2.94 5.65
N ASN A 338 -18.51 -2.57 5.35
CA ASN A 338 -18.15 -1.95 4.07
C ASN A 338 -16.82 -2.48 3.54
N SER A 339 -16.65 -2.38 2.22
CA SER A 339 -15.36 -2.60 1.57
C SER A 339 -14.69 -1.26 1.26
N VAL A 340 -13.37 -1.17 1.41
CA VAL A 340 -12.62 0.06 1.18
C VAL A 340 -11.41 -0.22 0.31
N ASP A 341 -11.28 0.52 -0.79
CA ASP A 341 -10.04 0.66 -1.55
C ASP A 341 -9.19 1.78 -0.94
N PRO A 342 -8.02 1.46 -0.35
CA PRO A 342 -7.17 2.45 0.31
C PRO A 342 -6.33 3.26 -0.68
N GLY A 343 -6.42 2.96 -1.98
CA GLY A 343 -5.61 3.53 -3.04
C GLY A 343 -4.28 2.82 -3.22
N TYR A 344 -3.47 3.37 -4.12
CA TYR A 344 -2.16 2.82 -4.46
C TYR A 344 -1.11 3.35 -3.48
N LEU A 345 -0.57 2.46 -2.66
CA LEU A 345 0.21 2.77 -1.45
C LEU A 345 1.57 2.07 -1.38
N SER A 346 1.91 1.21 -2.35
CA SER A 346 3.14 0.40 -2.30
C SER A 346 3.69 0.08 -3.69
N HIS A 347 5.00 -0.14 -3.75
CA HIS A 347 5.76 -0.51 -4.94
C HIS A 347 5.85 -2.04 -5.10
N GLN A 348 4.71 -2.73 -5.26
CA GLN A 348 4.68 -4.20 -5.41
C GLN A 348 4.79 -4.68 -6.86
N HIS A 349 4.84 -3.75 -7.83
CA HIS A 349 5.04 -4.10 -9.22
C HIS A 349 6.53 -4.39 -9.48
N SER A 350 6.82 -5.26 -10.45
CA SER A 350 8.18 -5.43 -10.94
C SER A 350 8.63 -4.13 -11.64
N ILE A 351 9.93 -3.78 -11.57
CA ILE A 351 10.52 -2.63 -12.29
C ILE A 351 10.36 -2.75 -13.82
N THR A 352 9.92 -3.91 -14.33
CA THR A 352 9.82 -4.22 -15.76
C THR A 352 8.43 -3.98 -16.34
N HIS A 353 7.98 -2.73 -16.45
CA HIS A 353 6.79 -2.43 -17.26
C HIS A 353 7.13 -2.50 -18.77
N ASN A 354 6.57 -3.47 -19.49
CA ASN A 354 6.75 -3.69 -20.94
C ASN A 354 8.21 -3.91 -21.39
N GLY A 355 9.01 -4.68 -20.63
CA GLY A 355 10.36 -5.08 -21.04
C GLY A 355 11.38 -3.93 -21.15
N LYS A 356 11.09 -2.77 -20.55
CA LYS A 356 12.01 -1.64 -20.45
C LYS A 356 12.60 -1.59 -19.05
N GLU A 357 13.87 -1.98 -18.92
CA GLU A 357 14.65 -1.71 -17.71
C GLU A 357 14.70 -0.19 -17.45
N GLY A 358 14.45 0.21 -16.21
CA GLY A 358 14.63 1.60 -15.76
C GLY A 358 13.41 2.51 -15.87
N VAL A 359 12.19 1.99 -16.09
CA VAL A 359 10.98 2.77 -15.82
C VAL A 359 10.84 2.88 -14.31
N LYS A 360 11.24 4.02 -13.73
CA LYS A 360 10.87 4.39 -12.36
C LYS A 360 9.36 4.21 -12.23
N GLU A 361 8.92 3.41 -11.27
CA GLU A 361 7.50 3.39 -10.93
C GLU A 361 7.03 4.85 -10.73
N PRO A 362 5.81 5.20 -11.19
CA PRO A 362 5.22 6.46 -10.76
C PRO A 362 5.21 6.46 -9.23
N ASP A 363 5.78 7.50 -8.63
CA ASP A 363 5.86 7.66 -7.17
C ASP A 363 4.53 7.26 -6.53
N VAL A 364 4.58 6.38 -5.52
CA VAL A 364 3.39 5.89 -4.82
C VAL A 364 2.54 7.11 -4.42
N PRO A 365 1.29 7.21 -4.89
CA PRO A 365 0.54 8.46 -4.90
C PRO A 365 0.02 8.89 -3.53
N LEU A 366 -0.02 7.96 -2.58
CA LEU A 366 -0.65 8.10 -1.29
C LEU A 366 0.27 7.53 -0.20
N THR A 367 0.24 8.13 0.97
CA THR A 367 0.98 7.64 2.15
C THR A 367 0.19 6.56 2.90
N TRP A 368 0.85 5.75 3.73
CA TRP A 368 0.12 4.81 4.60
C TRP A 368 -0.91 5.49 5.52
N ALA A 369 -0.64 6.72 5.96
CA ALA A 369 -1.59 7.53 6.70
C ALA A 369 -2.82 7.94 5.86
N ASP A 370 -2.64 8.20 4.56
CA ASP A 370 -3.75 8.41 3.62
C ASP A 370 -4.61 7.14 3.46
N GLY A 371 -3.96 5.97 3.41
CA GLY A 371 -4.62 4.68 3.39
C GLY A 371 -5.42 4.43 4.66
N ALA A 372 -4.81 4.64 5.83
CA ALA A 372 -5.45 4.46 7.13
C ALA A 372 -6.69 5.35 7.29
N ALA A 373 -6.58 6.62 6.87
CA ALA A 373 -7.71 7.55 6.87
C ALA A 373 -8.88 7.09 5.99
N ARG A 374 -8.60 6.41 4.86
CA ARG A 374 -9.66 5.82 4.01
C ARG A 374 -10.31 4.63 4.69
N VAL A 375 -9.51 3.71 5.26
CA VAL A 375 -9.99 2.51 5.95
C VAL A 375 -10.87 2.86 7.14
N LEU A 376 -10.50 3.89 7.90
CA LEU A 376 -11.24 4.32 9.09
C LEU A 376 -12.42 5.25 8.79
N ASN A 377 -12.50 5.84 7.59
CA ASN A 377 -13.57 6.78 7.26
C ASN A 377 -15.00 6.23 7.41
N PRO A 378 -15.32 4.98 7.00
CA PRO A 378 -16.66 4.42 7.19
C PRO A 378 -17.12 4.35 8.66
N ILE A 379 -16.19 4.39 9.61
CA ILE A 379 -16.45 4.30 11.05
C ILE A 379 -16.85 5.66 11.62
N ILE A 380 -16.16 6.73 11.21
CA ILE A 380 -16.34 8.07 11.79
C ILE A 380 -17.29 8.97 10.98
N ARG A 381 -17.71 8.52 9.80
CA ARG A 381 -18.57 9.32 8.91
C ARG A 381 -19.99 9.45 9.45
N THR A 382 -20.65 10.51 9.03
CA THR A 382 -22.09 10.75 9.24
C THR A 382 -22.72 11.16 7.90
N PRO A 383 -23.79 10.49 7.43
CA PRO A 383 -24.44 9.33 8.05
C PRO A 383 -23.59 8.05 7.94
N LEU A 384 -23.89 7.07 8.81
CA LEU A 384 -23.36 5.71 8.72
C LEU A 384 -23.92 5.00 7.48
N ILE A 385 -23.06 4.24 6.81
CA ILE A 385 -23.36 3.51 5.58
C ILE A 385 -22.92 2.06 5.77
N THR A 386 -23.62 1.12 5.15
CA THR A 386 -23.29 -0.30 5.12
C THR A 386 -23.57 -0.84 3.73
N GLY A 387 -22.86 -1.89 3.32
CA GLY A 387 -23.04 -2.53 2.02
C GLY A 387 -22.42 -1.77 0.85
N SER A 388 -21.51 -0.83 1.12
CA SER A 388 -20.88 0.00 0.09
C SER A 388 -19.41 -0.33 -0.13
N PHE A 389 -18.96 -0.10 -1.36
CA PHE A 389 -17.54 -0.06 -1.73
C PHE A 389 -17.07 1.38 -1.75
N PHE A 390 -16.10 1.73 -0.91
CA PHE A 390 -15.54 3.07 -0.87
C PHE A 390 -14.24 3.16 -1.66
N LYS A 391 -14.16 4.16 -2.55
CA LYS A 391 -12.90 4.59 -3.15
C LYS A 391 -12.81 6.10 -3.16
N ASP A 392 -11.71 6.63 -2.62
CA ASP A 392 -11.47 8.06 -2.47
C ASP A 392 -12.60 8.74 -1.67
N TYR A 393 -13.02 8.11 -0.57
CA TYR A 393 -14.09 8.57 0.34
C TYR A 393 -15.50 8.63 -0.29
N GLN A 394 -15.66 8.11 -1.52
CA GLN A 394 -16.93 8.06 -2.24
C GLN A 394 -17.39 6.62 -2.41
N GLU A 395 -18.71 6.41 -2.30
CA GLU A 395 -19.33 5.14 -2.66
C GLU A 395 -19.16 4.89 -4.16
N ARG A 396 -18.91 3.64 -4.53
CA ARG A 396 -18.82 3.18 -5.90
C ARG A 396 -19.83 2.07 -6.11
N ASP A 397 -20.40 2.07 -7.32
CA ASP A 397 -21.21 0.96 -7.79
C ASP A 397 -20.34 -0.29 -7.94
N TRP A 398 -20.76 -1.38 -7.28
CA TRP A 398 -20.15 -2.71 -7.35
C TRP A 398 -20.01 -3.22 -8.78
N MET A 399 -20.94 -2.82 -9.66
CA MET A 399 -21.05 -3.26 -11.05
C MET A 399 -20.99 -2.08 -12.04
N ASN A 400 -20.18 -1.05 -11.80
CA ASN A 400 -20.13 0.16 -12.63
C ASN A 400 -20.20 -0.10 -14.17
N GLY A 401 -21.41 0.01 -14.71
CA GLY A 401 -21.76 -0.22 -16.12
C GLY A 401 -22.01 -1.67 -16.54
N TRP A 402 -21.86 -2.68 -15.68
CA TRP A 402 -22.10 -4.13 -15.91
C TRP A 402 -23.58 -4.54 -15.78
N VAL A 403 -24.48 -3.81 -16.43
CA VAL A 403 -25.83 -4.31 -16.77
C VAL A 403 -26.14 -3.95 -18.21
#